data_AF-A0A9E1MAZ6-F1
#
_entry.id   AF-A0A9E1MAZ6-F1
#
_cell.length_a   1.000
_cell.length_b   1.000
_cell.length_c   1.000
_cell.angle_alpha   90.00
_cell.angle_beta   90.00
_cell.angle_gamma   90.00
#
_symmetry.space_group_name_H-M   'P 1'
#
loop_
_entity.id
_entity.type
_entity.pdbx_description
1 polymer ?
#
loop_
_entity_poly.entity_id
_entity_poly.type
_entity_poly.pdbx_seq_one_letter_code
_entity_poly.pdbx_strand_id
1 'polypeptide(L)'
;MKIEKVNENQIRCTLTREDLAERQIKLSELAYGTEKAKMLFRDMMQQAAYEFGFEADDIPLMIEAIPLSADTIILVITKVEYPEELDTRFSRFSDPDPEDLYEDAMSGSVQNAAAAGADDILGLFRKIQEEHKKAAKEPEGDTQTAESSEKTAKEETP
;
A
#
# COMPACT_ATOMS: atom_id res chain seq x y z
N MET A 1 32.62 -2.83 -3.56
CA MET A 1 31.34 -2.16 -3.22
C MET A 1 31.38 -0.76 -3.79
N LYS A 2 30.28 -0.26 -4.37
CA LYS A 2 30.22 1.10 -4.93
C LYS A 2 29.02 1.86 -4.34
N ILE A 3 29.27 3.06 -3.82
CA ILE A 3 28.23 3.95 -3.25
C ILE A 3 28.07 5.17 -4.17
N GLU A 4 26.82 5.58 -4.38
CA GLU A 4 26.44 6.75 -5.17
C GLU A 4 25.39 7.56 -4.39
N LYS A 5 25.59 8.87 -4.28
CA LYS A 5 24.57 9.79 -3.74
C LYS A 5 23.51 10.03 -4.81
N VAL A 6 22.25 9.70 -4.52
CA VAL A 6 21.12 10.02 -5.40
C VAL A 6 20.58 11.40 -5.06
N ASN A 7 20.32 11.65 -3.76
CA ASN A 7 19.96 12.95 -3.22
C ASN A 7 20.41 13.04 -1.74
N GLU A 8 19.96 14.04 -0.99
CA GLU A 8 20.34 14.20 0.43
C GLU A 8 19.70 13.13 1.34
N ASN A 9 18.57 12.59 0.92
CA ASN A 9 17.78 11.61 1.66
C ASN A 9 17.89 10.19 1.08
N GLN A 10 18.64 10.00 -0.01
CA GLN A 10 18.75 8.71 -0.68
C GLN A 10 20.15 8.46 -1.23
N ILE A 11 20.66 7.26 -0.92
CA ILE A 11 21.89 6.72 -1.48
C ILE A 11 21.61 5.40 -2.19
N ARG A 12 22.45 5.09 -3.17
CA ARG A 12 22.44 3.84 -3.91
C ARG A 12 23.75 3.13 -3.68
N CYS A 13 23.69 1.88 -3.23
CA CYS A 13 24.86 1.03 -3.07
C CYS A 13 24.75 -0.17 -4.01
N THR A 14 25.80 -0.42 -4.79
CA THR A 14 25.90 -1.60 -5.64
C THR A 14 26.84 -2.62 -5.00
N LEU A 15 26.31 -3.81 -4.77
CA LEU A 15 27.04 -4.96 -4.25
C LEU A 15 27.22 -6.01 -5.33
N THR A 16 28.48 -6.42 -5.51
CA THR A 16 28.86 -7.52 -6.40
C THR A 16 28.93 -8.85 -5.63
N ARG A 17 28.99 -9.96 -6.36
CA ARG A 17 29.19 -11.29 -5.78
C ARG A 17 30.50 -11.35 -5.01
N GLU A 18 31.56 -10.72 -5.49
CA GLU A 18 32.84 -10.65 -4.80
C GLU A 18 32.68 -9.96 -3.44
N ASP A 19 32.01 -8.80 -3.39
CA ASP A 19 31.76 -8.06 -2.14
C ASP A 19 31.00 -8.89 -1.10
N LEU A 20 29.99 -9.65 -1.55
CA LEU A 20 29.20 -10.53 -0.69
C LEU A 20 30.01 -11.75 -0.22
N ALA A 21 30.84 -12.32 -1.11
CA ALA A 21 31.66 -13.49 -0.82
C ALA A 21 32.81 -13.16 0.15
N GLU A 22 33.47 -12.02 -0.01
CA GLU A 22 34.53 -11.54 0.89
C GLU A 22 34.04 -11.43 2.34
N ARG A 23 32.77 -11.03 2.51
CA ARG A 23 32.14 -10.86 3.83
C ARG A 23 31.37 -12.10 4.29
N GLN A 24 31.37 -13.17 3.49
CA GLN A 24 30.64 -14.41 3.73
C GLN A 24 29.16 -14.17 4.07
N ILE A 25 28.51 -13.30 3.29
CA ILE A 25 27.09 -12.97 3.43
C ILE A 25 26.34 -13.55 2.22
N LYS A 26 25.30 -14.33 2.48
CA LYS A 26 24.40 -14.78 1.42
C LYS A 26 23.33 -13.73 1.14
N LEU A 27 22.84 -13.67 -0.10
CA LEU A 27 21.75 -12.77 -0.47
C LEU A 27 20.50 -12.97 0.42
N SER A 28 20.21 -14.22 0.77
CA SER A 28 19.12 -14.58 1.68
C SER A 28 19.31 -14.00 3.09
N GLU A 29 20.56 -13.86 3.56
CA GLU A 29 20.87 -13.39 4.92
C GLU A 29 20.75 -11.86 5.08
N LEU A 30 20.76 -11.12 3.96
CA LEU A 30 20.49 -9.68 3.94
C LEU A 30 19.03 -9.41 4.32
N ALA A 31 18.09 -10.21 3.80
CA ALA A 31 16.67 -10.04 4.09
C ALA A 31 16.31 -10.37 5.54
N TYR A 32 16.94 -11.40 6.13
CA TYR A 32 16.67 -11.82 7.51
C TYR A 32 17.40 -11.01 8.58
N GLY A 33 18.20 -10.00 8.20
CA GLY A 33 18.84 -9.10 9.17
C GLY A 33 19.82 -9.80 10.11
N THR A 34 20.64 -10.72 9.58
CA THR A 34 21.72 -11.35 10.36
C THR A 34 22.72 -10.31 10.89
N GLU A 35 23.48 -10.64 11.94
CA GLU A 35 24.43 -9.69 12.53
C GLU A 35 25.51 -9.23 11.52
N LYS A 36 25.91 -10.12 10.60
CA LYS A 36 26.82 -9.78 9.50
C LYS A 36 26.21 -8.75 8.53
N ALA A 37 24.93 -8.93 8.18
CA ALA A 37 24.22 -7.98 7.32
C ALA A 37 24.11 -6.61 7.99
N LYS A 38 23.79 -6.55 9.29
CA LYS A 38 23.77 -5.29 10.06
C LYS A 38 25.13 -4.58 10.04
N MET A 39 26.22 -5.32 10.21
CA MET A 39 27.56 -4.73 10.12
C MET A 39 27.86 -4.18 8.73
N LEU A 40 27.43 -4.87 7.67
CA LEU A 40 27.57 -4.37 6.30
C LEU A 40 26.82 -3.04 6.10
N PHE A 41 25.57 -2.95 6.56
CA PHE A 41 24.80 -1.71 6.47
C PHE A 41 25.44 -0.56 7.27
N ARG A 42 26.00 -0.85 8.46
CA ARG A 42 26.74 0.15 9.24
C ARG A 42 27.98 0.66 8.50
N ASP A 43 28.76 -0.24 7.90
CA ASP A 43 29.95 0.10 7.11
C ASP A 43 29.56 0.95 5.88
N MET A 44 28.48 0.56 5.17
CA MET A 44 27.93 1.37 4.07
C MET A 44 27.51 2.77 4.50
N MET A 45 26.77 2.88 5.61
CA MET A 45 26.31 4.16 6.13
C MET A 45 27.47 5.04 6.58
N GLN A 46 28.50 4.45 7.19
CA GLN A 46 29.70 5.19 7.60
C GLN A 46 30.50 5.70 6.41
N GLN A 47 30.67 4.88 5.37
CA GLN A 47 31.31 5.31 4.12
C GLN A 47 30.49 6.40 3.42
N ALA A 48 29.16 6.25 3.38
CA ALA A 48 28.28 7.25 2.79
C ALA A 48 28.28 8.58 3.56
N ALA A 49 28.37 8.53 4.90
CA ALA A 49 28.53 9.72 5.73
C ALA A 49 29.86 10.42 5.42
N TYR A 50 30.97 9.67 5.36
CA TYR A 50 32.30 10.22 5.11
C TYR A 50 32.46 10.82 3.70
N GLU A 51 31.97 10.13 2.67
CA GLU A 51 32.15 10.54 1.27
C GLU A 51 31.10 11.55 0.79
N PHE A 52 29.85 11.43 1.26
CA PHE A 52 28.70 12.14 0.70
C PHE A 52 27.92 12.99 1.72
N GLY A 53 28.31 12.97 2.99
CA GLY A 53 27.60 13.63 4.10
C GLY A 53 26.24 13.01 4.40
N PHE A 54 26.06 11.72 4.11
CA PHE A 54 24.80 11.02 4.36
C PHE A 54 24.70 10.55 5.82
N GLU A 55 24.28 11.44 6.71
CA GLU A 55 24.08 11.14 8.14
C GLU A 55 22.64 10.72 8.42
N ALA A 56 22.45 9.68 9.24
CA ALA A 56 21.12 9.13 9.52
C ALA A 56 20.41 9.77 10.71
N ASP A 57 21.09 10.56 11.57
CA ASP A 57 20.51 11.36 12.68
C ASP A 57 19.35 10.72 13.45
N ASP A 58 19.42 9.42 13.73
CA ASP A 58 18.37 8.60 14.35
C ASP A 58 17.02 8.54 13.59
N ILE A 59 17.00 9.00 12.34
CA ILE A 59 15.88 8.88 11.40
C ILE A 59 15.79 7.43 10.90
N PRO A 60 14.59 6.83 10.86
CA PRO A 60 14.42 5.49 10.33
C PRO A 60 14.82 5.41 8.85
N LEU A 61 15.48 4.33 8.48
CA LEU A 61 15.96 4.09 7.11
C LEU A 61 15.14 2.98 6.45
N MET A 62 14.68 3.23 5.24
CA MET A 62 14.11 2.21 4.36
C MET A 62 15.20 1.67 3.44
N ILE A 63 15.30 0.34 3.33
CA ILE A 63 16.29 -0.34 2.50
C ILE A 63 15.55 -1.21 1.49
N GLU A 64 15.66 -0.86 0.22
CA GLU A 64 15.10 -1.62 -0.89
C GLU A 64 16.22 -2.37 -1.62
N ALA A 65 15.99 -3.65 -1.91
CA ALA A 65 16.99 -4.51 -2.52
C ALA A 65 16.52 -4.94 -3.92
N ILE A 66 17.17 -4.39 -4.95
CA ILE A 66 16.81 -4.60 -6.36
C ILE A 66 17.88 -5.51 -6.99
N PRO A 67 17.55 -6.77 -7.31
CA PRO A 67 18.48 -7.65 -8.02
C PRO A 67 18.64 -7.16 -9.47
N LEU A 68 19.89 -6.93 -9.91
CA LEU A 68 20.18 -6.60 -11.31
C LEU A 68 20.46 -7.85 -12.15
N SER A 69 21.22 -8.77 -11.56
CA SER A 69 21.65 -10.03 -12.17
C SER A 69 21.75 -11.09 -11.07
N ALA A 70 22.04 -12.35 -11.42
CA ALA A 70 22.18 -13.42 -10.42
C ALA A 70 23.22 -13.11 -9.32
N ASP A 71 24.14 -12.19 -9.62
CA ASP A 71 25.39 -11.98 -8.89
C ASP A 71 25.58 -10.51 -8.47
N THR A 72 24.59 -9.66 -8.71
CA THR A 72 24.68 -8.22 -8.40
C THR A 72 23.36 -7.71 -7.88
N ILE A 73 23.41 -7.02 -6.74
CA ILE A 73 22.24 -6.40 -6.11
C ILE A 73 22.51 -4.92 -5.87
N ILE A 74 21.50 -4.10 -6.16
CA ILE A 74 21.48 -2.70 -5.75
C ILE A 74 20.68 -2.59 -4.46
N LEU A 75 21.23 -1.88 -3.49
CA LEU A 75 20.54 -1.45 -2.30
C LEU A 75 20.25 0.04 -2.43
N VAL A 76 18.97 0.42 -2.34
CA VAL A 76 18.53 1.82 -2.26
C VAL A 76 18.19 2.09 -0.81
N ILE A 77 18.90 3.04 -0.20
CA ILE A 77 18.71 3.41 1.21
C ILE A 77 18.12 4.81 1.24
N THR A 78 16.95 4.95 1.87
CA THR A 78 16.21 6.21 1.94
C THR A 78 15.99 6.58 3.41
N LYS A 79 16.25 7.84 3.78
CA LYS A 79 15.86 8.42 5.06
C LYS A 79 14.37 8.67 5.05
N VAL A 80 13.66 8.15 6.05
CA VAL A 80 12.21 8.24 6.15
C VAL A 80 11.85 9.07 7.36
N GLU A 81 11.27 10.25 7.15
CA GLU A 81 10.81 11.10 8.26
C GLU A 81 9.56 10.54 8.94
N TYR A 82 8.63 9.97 8.16
CA TYR A 82 7.35 9.44 8.62
C TYR A 82 7.15 7.98 8.15
N PRO A 83 7.71 6.98 8.85
CA PRO A 83 7.64 5.57 8.44
C PRO A 83 6.21 5.02 8.38
N GLU A 84 5.28 5.58 9.15
CA GLU A 84 3.86 5.25 9.14
C GLU A 84 3.16 5.56 7.80
N GLU A 85 3.64 6.54 7.04
CA GLU A 85 3.06 6.87 5.73
C GLU A 85 3.38 5.81 4.66
N LEU A 86 4.47 5.06 4.83
CA LEU A 86 4.91 4.03 3.88
C LEU A 86 4.22 2.68 4.09
N ASP A 87 3.57 2.51 5.24
CA ASP A 87 2.82 1.29 5.53
C ASP A 87 1.44 1.39 4.89
N THR A 88 1.25 0.61 3.81
CA THR A 88 -0.01 0.52 3.08
C THR A 88 -1.20 0.09 3.93
N ARG A 89 -0.97 -0.39 5.16
CA ARG A 89 -2.03 -0.68 6.14
C ARG A 89 -2.62 0.59 6.76
N PHE A 90 -1.87 1.68 6.80
CA PHE A 90 -2.34 3.01 7.23
C PHE A 90 -2.74 3.89 6.04
N SER A 91 -2.47 3.46 4.81
CA SER A 91 -2.93 4.11 3.58
C SER A 91 -4.46 4.02 3.46
N ARG A 92 -5.21 4.98 4.04
CA ARG A 92 -6.65 5.26 3.84
C ARG A 92 -7.66 4.11 3.99
N PHE A 93 -7.24 2.91 4.39
CA PHE A 93 -8.11 1.82 4.84
C PHE A 93 -8.45 1.93 6.34
N SER A 94 -7.85 2.88 7.05
CA SER A 94 -8.33 3.32 8.36
C SER A 94 -9.34 4.44 8.12
N ASP A 95 -10.47 4.39 8.84
CA ASP A 95 -11.60 5.31 8.67
C ASP A 95 -11.12 6.75 8.47
N PRO A 96 -11.60 7.46 7.43
CA PRO A 96 -11.19 8.83 7.18
C PRO A 96 -11.49 9.69 8.41
N ASP A 97 -10.52 10.50 8.82
CA ASP A 97 -10.72 11.47 9.87
C ASP A 97 -11.88 12.39 9.43
N PRO A 98 -12.92 12.61 10.26
CA PRO A 98 -14.05 13.46 9.89
C PRO A 98 -13.65 14.84 9.36
N GLU A 99 -12.52 15.40 9.79
CA GLU A 99 -11.99 16.66 9.26
C GLU A 99 -11.63 16.60 7.75
N ASP A 100 -11.08 15.48 7.28
CA ASP A 100 -10.68 15.29 5.86
C ASP A 100 -11.90 15.14 4.93
N LEU A 101 -13.03 14.63 5.46
CA LEU A 101 -14.30 14.50 4.73
C LEU A 101 -14.96 15.86 4.48
N TYR A 102 -14.77 16.83 5.37
CA TYR A 102 -15.34 18.17 5.20
C TYR A 102 -14.62 18.97 4.13
N GLU A 103 -13.30 18.81 3.98
CA GLU A 103 -12.55 19.50 2.93
C GLU A 103 -12.85 18.96 1.53
N ASP A 104 -12.95 17.63 1.36
CA ASP A 104 -13.24 17.02 0.06
C ASP A 104 -14.67 17.33 -0.43
N ALA A 105 -15.64 17.37 0.50
CA ALA A 105 -17.02 17.75 0.21
C ALA A 105 -17.17 19.24 -0.18
N MET A 106 -16.31 20.13 0.34
CA MET A 106 -16.32 21.57 0.04
C MET A 106 -15.52 21.93 -1.22
N SER A 107 -14.57 21.07 -1.63
CA SER A 107 -13.73 21.29 -2.82
C SER A 107 -14.47 21.07 -4.14
N GLY A 108 -15.56 20.28 -4.16
CA GLY A 108 -16.40 20.09 -5.35
C GLY A 108 -15.64 19.62 -6.60
N SER A 109 -14.43 19.09 -6.42
CA SER A 109 -13.56 18.73 -7.53
C SER A 109 -13.97 17.37 -8.08
N VAL A 110 -14.84 17.40 -9.10
CA VAL A 110 -15.18 16.27 -9.98
C VAL A 110 -13.98 15.88 -10.87
N GLN A 111 -12.75 16.00 -10.36
CA GLN A 111 -11.53 15.64 -11.08
C GLN A 111 -11.04 14.25 -10.67
N ASN A 112 -11.47 13.72 -9.51
CA ASN A 112 -11.09 12.40 -8.99
C ASN A 112 -12.09 11.28 -9.28
N ALA A 113 -13.04 11.47 -10.21
CA ALA A 113 -13.93 10.40 -10.64
C ALA A 113 -13.18 9.21 -11.30
N ALA A 114 -11.93 9.40 -11.74
CA ALA A 114 -11.08 8.34 -12.27
C ALA A 114 -10.24 7.61 -11.18
N ALA A 115 -10.17 8.15 -9.96
CA ALA A 115 -9.54 7.52 -8.80
C ALA A 115 -10.58 6.97 -7.80
N ALA A 116 -11.87 7.16 -8.09
CA ALA A 116 -12.99 6.60 -7.36
C ALA A 116 -12.96 5.07 -7.53
N GLY A 117 -12.62 4.36 -6.46
CA GLY A 117 -12.58 2.91 -6.44
C GLY A 117 -13.95 2.30 -6.74
N ALA A 118 -14.00 1.00 -7.05
CA ALA A 118 -15.24 0.31 -7.39
C ALA A 118 -16.36 0.48 -6.34
N ASP A 119 -16.01 0.75 -5.08
CA ASP A 119 -16.97 1.01 -4.00
C ASP A 119 -17.75 2.32 -4.16
N ASP A 120 -17.17 3.37 -4.75
CA ASP A 120 -17.90 4.61 -5.06
C ASP A 120 -18.95 4.35 -6.16
N ILE A 121 -18.61 3.49 -7.13
CA ILE A 121 -19.54 3.07 -8.19
C ILE A 121 -20.68 2.23 -7.59
N LEU A 122 -20.38 1.34 -6.63
CA LEU A 122 -21.39 0.55 -5.92
C LEU A 122 -22.29 1.43 -5.04
N GLY A 123 -21.73 2.46 -4.40
CA GLY A 123 -22.47 3.48 -3.65
C GLY A 123 -23.43 4.27 -4.54
N LEU A 124 -22.98 4.68 -5.73
CA LEU A 124 -23.82 5.31 -6.74
C LEU A 124 -24.95 4.38 -7.20
N PHE A 125 -24.63 3.10 -7.45
CA PHE A 125 -25.60 2.11 -7.92
C PHE A 125 -26.70 1.84 -6.87
N ARG A 126 -26.31 1.80 -5.59
CA ARG A 126 -27.25 1.65 -4.46
C ARG A 126 -28.18 2.85 -4.34
N LYS A 127 -27.63 4.06 -4.50
CA LYS A 127 -28.41 5.32 -4.48
C LYS A 127 -29.39 5.39 -5.65
N ILE A 128 -28.98 5.00 -6.85
CA ILE A 128 -29.87 4.93 -8.03
C ILE A 128 -30.98 3.90 -7.83
N GLN A 129 -30.68 2.73 -7.25
CA GLN A 129 -31.72 1.74 -6.90
C GLN A 129 -32.71 2.26 -5.87
N GLU A 130 -32.25 2.99 -4.85
CA GLU A 130 -33.13 3.55 -3.83
C GLU A 130 -34.03 4.65 -4.40
N GLU A 131 -33.53 5.47 -5.31
CA GLU A 131 -34.37 6.46 -6.01
C GLU A 131 -35.38 5.80 -6.95
N HIS A 132 -34.99 4.75 -7.69
CA HIS A 132 -35.95 3.96 -8.49
C HIS A 132 -37.01 3.27 -7.62
N LYS A 133 -36.64 2.81 -6.42
CA LYS A 133 -37.56 2.17 -5.47
C LYS A 133 -38.48 3.18 -4.77
N LYS A 134 -38.02 4.42 -4.60
CA LYS A 134 -38.85 5.55 -4.14
C LYS A 134 -39.80 6.03 -5.24
N ALA A 135 -39.34 6.12 -6.48
CA ALA A 135 -40.17 6.53 -7.63
C ALA A 135 -41.25 5.48 -8.00
N ALA A 136 -41.07 4.21 -7.60
CA ALA A 136 -42.05 3.14 -7.79
C ALA A 136 -43.15 3.07 -6.71
N LYS A 137 -43.14 3.95 -5.70
CA LYS A 137 -44.16 4.00 -4.64
C LYS A 137 -44.92 5.32 -4.67
N GLU A 138 -45.84 5.45 -5.63
CA GLU A 138 -47.21 6.02 -5.55
C GLU A 138 -47.67 6.56 -6.92
N PRO A 139 -48.99 6.56 -7.27
CA PRO A 139 -50.18 5.93 -6.66
C PRO A 139 -50.80 4.85 -7.60
N GLU A 140 -51.71 3.96 -7.21
CA GLU A 140 -53.18 4.06 -7.12
C GLU A 140 -53.67 2.67 -6.60
N GLY A 141 -54.65 2.53 -5.71
CA GLY A 141 -56.07 2.60 -6.04
C GLY A 141 -56.73 1.20 -6.13
N ASP A 142 -57.31 0.76 -5.01
CA ASP A 142 -58.44 -0.17 -4.85
C ASP A 142 -58.38 -1.69 -5.21
N THR A 143 -59.20 -2.42 -4.46
CA THR A 143 -59.77 -3.79 -4.65
C THR A 143 -59.00 -5.04 -4.16
N GLN A 144 -59.42 -5.45 -2.96
CA GLN A 144 -59.78 -6.81 -2.47
C GLN A 144 -59.29 -8.11 -3.16
N THR A 145 -58.74 -8.95 -2.28
CA THR A 145 -58.97 -10.40 -2.07
C THR A 145 -58.42 -11.44 -3.04
N ALA A 146 -57.63 -12.33 -2.40
CA ALA A 146 -57.64 -13.79 -2.48
C ALA A 146 -57.11 -14.46 -3.75
N GLU A 147 -56.02 -15.22 -3.59
CA GLU A 147 -55.96 -16.68 -3.76
C GLU A 147 -54.49 -17.14 -3.58
N SER A 148 -54.23 -18.16 -2.74
CA SER A 148 -53.93 -19.55 -3.14
C SER A 148 -52.69 -19.63 -4.07
N SER A 149 -51.61 -20.35 -3.78
CA SER A 149 -51.46 -21.81 -3.86
C SER A 149 -49.94 -22.09 -3.84
N GLU A 150 -49.45 -23.04 -3.04
CA GLU A 150 -48.87 -24.33 -3.49
C GLU A 150 -47.34 -24.40 -3.69
N LYS A 151 -46.81 -25.47 -3.08
CA LYS A 151 -45.76 -26.42 -3.53
C LYS A 151 -44.37 -25.86 -3.86
N THR A 152 -43.29 -26.41 -3.30
CA THR A 152 -42.72 -27.72 -3.67
C THR A 152 -41.54 -27.99 -2.70
N ALA A 153 -41.48 -29.11 -1.98
CA ALA A 153 -40.96 -30.44 -2.37
C ALA A 153 -39.43 -30.52 -2.57
N LYS A 154 -38.77 -31.35 -1.73
CA LYS A 154 -37.65 -32.30 -1.97
C LYS A 154 -36.93 -32.54 -0.63
N GLU A 155 -37.14 -33.66 0.07
CA GLU A 155 -36.63 -35.02 -0.19
C GLU A 155 -35.10 -35.09 -0.15
N GLU A 156 -34.57 -35.73 0.90
CA GLU A 156 -33.46 -36.68 0.80
C GLU A 156 -33.31 -37.49 2.10
N THR A 157 -33.59 -38.79 1.97
CA THR A 157 -33.34 -39.88 2.92
C THR A 157 -31.96 -40.50 2.61
N PRO A 158 -31.39 -41.38 3.46
CA PRO A 158 -31.85 -42.77 3.63
C PRO A 158 -32.23 -43.16 5.07
#